data_AF-H0A590-F1
#
_entry.id   AF-H0A590-F1
#
_cell.length_a   1.000
_cell.length_b   1.000
_cell.length_c   1.000
_cell.angle_alpha   90.00
_cell.angle_beta   90.00
_cell.angle_gamma   90.00
#
_symmetry.space_group_name_H-M   'P 1'
#
loop_
_entity.id
_entity.type
_entity.pdbx_description
1 polymer ?
#
loop_
_entity_poly.entity_id
_entity_poly.type
_entity_poly.pdbx_seq_one_letter_code
_entity_poly.pdbx_strand_id
1 'polypeptide(L)' 'MLSVKPAPGKSVRDPELRDLLPAGGRMVPRSAYWLRRLADGDVEPTTPAIVPQPEAEA' A
#
# COMPACT_ATOMS: atom_id res chain seq x y z
N MET A 1 -6.85 3.30 8.48
CA MET A 1 -5.55 3.54 7.82
C MET A 1 -4.95 2.21 7.38
N LEU A 2 -4.01 2.23 6.45
CA LEU A 2 -3.29 1.07 5.92
C LEU A 2 -1.79 1.33 6.09
N SER A 3 -1.02 0.33 6.51
CA SER A 3 0.44 0.43 6.54
C SER A 3 1.00 -0.21 5.28
N VAL A 4 1.68 0.58 4.45
CA VAL A 4 2.31 0.09 3.22
C VAL A 4 3.78 0.46 3.18
N LYS A 5 4.59 -0.42 2.61
CA LYS A 5 6.00 -0.18 2.31
C LYS A 5 6.24 -0.31 0.81
N PRO A 6 7.22 0.41 0.23
CA PRO A 6 7.55 0.23 -1.17
C PRO A 6 8.15 -1.15 -1.37
N ALA A 7 7.82 -1.80 -2.48
CA ALA A 7 8.43 -3.08 -2.84
C ALA A 7 9.94 -2.92 -3.04
N PRO A 8 10.75 -3.97 -2.82
CA PRO A 8 12.20 -3.90 -2.98
C PRO A 8 12.58 -3.46 -4.41
N GLY A 9 13.39 -2.41 -4.51
CA GLY A 9 13.78 -1.82 -5.81
C GLY A 9 12.72 -0.92 -6.46
N LYS A 10 11.59 -0.65 -5.78
CA LYS A 10 10.58 0.30 -6.20
C LYS A 10 10.61 1.56 -5.35
N SER A 11 10.28 2.68 -5.98
CA SER A 11 10.19 3.99 -5.34
C SER A 11 8.79 4.55 -5.60
N VAL A 12 7.92 4.49 -4.58
CA VAL A 12 6.54 4.96 -4.70
C VAL A 12 6.42 6.34 -4.09
N ARG A 13 5.94 7.31 -4.89
CA ARG A 13 5.62 8.65 -4.41
C ARG A 13 4.26 8.66 -3.71
N ASP A 14 4.22 9.31 -2.56
CA ASP A 14 3.02 9.66 -1.85
C ASP A 14 2.33 10.84 -2.57
N PRO A 15 1.05 10.74 -2.95
CA PRO A 15 0.36 11.81 -3.65
C PRO A 15 0.05 13.01 -2.75
N GLU A 16 -0.07 12.82 -1.44
CA GLU A 16 -0.39 13.90 -0.49
C GLU A 16 0.89 14.60 -0.04
N LEU A 17 1.86 13.83 0.44
CA LEU A 17 3.13 14.38 0.92
C LEU A 17 4.10 14.73 -0.21
N ARG A 18 3.84 14.24 -1.43
CA ARG A 18 4.70 14.42 -2.62
C ARG A 18 6.14 13.96 -2.40
N ASP A 19 6.33 13.05 -1.46
CA ASP A 19 7.62 12.47 -1.08
C ASP A 19 7.63 10.95 -1.33
N LEU A 20 8.82 10.35 -1.36
CA LEU A 20 8.98 8.91 -1.51
C LEU A 20 8.63 8.18 -0.22
N LEU A 21 8.02 7.00 -0.38
CA LEU A 21 7.79 6.13 0.77
C LEU A 21 9.13 5.68 1.37
N PRO A 22 9.27 5.73 2.71
CA PRO A 22 10.44 5.19 3.36
C PRO A 22 10.47 3.66 3.23
N ALA A 23 11.67 3.08 3.21
CA ALA A 23 11.86 1.63 3.12
C ALA A 23 11.19 0.85 4.26
N GLY A 24 11.05 1.46 5.45
CA GLY A 24 10.33 0.89 6.59
C GLY A 24 8.80 0.90 6.46
N GLY A 25 8.27 1.52 5.42
CA GLY A 25 6.85 1.73 5.22
C GLY A 25 6.25 2.87 6.04
N ARG A 26 5.01 3.22 5.72
CA ARG A 26 4.27 4.34 6.30
C ARG A 26 2.80 3.99 6.44
N MET A 27 2.17 4.58 7.45
CA MET A 27 0.73 4.61 7.61
C MET A 27 0.12 5.62 6.64
N VAL A 28 -0.70 5.12 5.71
CA VAL A 28 -1.37 5.90 4.68
C VAL A 28 -2.89 5.73 4.79
N PRO A 29 -3.70 6.67 4.27
CA PRO A 29 -5.14 6.46 4.19
C PRO A 29 -5.47 5.29 3.25
N ARG A 30 -6.57 4.58 3.52
CA ARG A 30 -7.04 3.51 2.62
C ARG A 30 -7.79 4.11 1.42
N SER A 31 -7.05 4.78 0.54
CA SER A 31 -7.58 5.40 -0.67
C SER A 31 -7.44 4.48 -1.88
N ALA A 32 -8.20 4.75 -2.95
CA ALA A 32 -8.12 4.01 -4.20
C ALA A 32 -6.70 3.98 -4.80
N TYR A 33 -5.91 5.04 -4.57
CA TYR A 33 -4.51 5.10 -5.00
C TYR A 33 -3.65 4.00 -4.37
N TRP A 34 -3.71 3.86 -3.03
CA TRP A 34 -2.93 2.86 -2.31
C TRP A 34 -3.40 1.44 -2.57
N LEU A 35 -4.72 1.24 -2.68
CA LEU A 35 -5.29 -0.05 -3.07
C LEU A 35 -4.82 -0.48 -4.47
N ARG A 36 -4.76 0.47 -5.42
CA ARG A 36 -4.22 0.22 -6.75
C ARG A 36 -2.74 -0.15 -6.70
N ARG A 37 -1.93 0.54 -5.90
CA ARG A 37 -0.50 0.22 -5.78
C ARG A 37 -0.22 -1.11 -5.09
N LEU A 38 -1.09 -1.54 -4.17
CA LEU A 38 -1.07 -2.89 -3.62
C LEU A 38 -1.38 -3.93 -4.71
N ALA A 39 -2.38 -3.67 -5.55
CA ALA A 39 -2.75 -4.56 -6.64
C ALA A 39 -1.68 -4.63 -7.76
N ASP A 40 -1.05 -3.50 -8.08
CA ASP A 40 0.06 -3.41 -9.05
C ASP A 40 1.37 -4.02 -8.49
N GLY A 41 1.46 -4.26 -7.17
CA GLY A 41 2.66 -4.78 -6.51
C GLY A 41 3.78 -3.74 -6.34
N ASP A 42 3.49 -2.46 -6.53
CA ASP A 42 4.44 -1.36 -6.29
C ASP A 42 4.66 -1.12 -4.78
N VAL A 43 3.64 -1.40 -3.97
CA VAL A 43 3.74 -1.38 -2.50
C VAL A 43 3.27 -2.70 -1.92
N GLU A 44 3.86 -3.07 -0.79
CA GLU A 44 3.49 -4.25 -0.02
C GLU A 44 2.80 -3.81 1.29
N PRO A 45 1.78 -4.53 1.75
CA PRO A 45 1.16 -4.25 3.03
C PRO A 45 2.11 -4.67 4.16
N THR A 46 2.50 -3.73 5.01
CA THR A 46 3.16 -4.02 6.28
C THR A 46 2.05 -4.33 7.29
N THR A 47 1.87 -5.62 7.58
CA THR A 47 0.84 -6.14 8.51
C THR A 47 0.94 -5.46 9.90
N PRO A 48 -0.17 -5.38 10.67
CA PRO A 48 -0.93 -6.56 11.03
C PRO A 48 -2.38 -6.52 10.57
N ALA A 49 -2.68 -7.46 9.68
CA ALA A 49 -3.95 -8.14 9.50
C ALA A 49 -5.20 -7.24 9.59
N ILE A 50 -5.63 -6.72 8.45
CA ILE A 50 -7.06 -6.60 8.20
C ILE A 50 -7.35 -7.51 7.02
N VAL A 51 -7.67 -8.76 7.41
CA VAL A 51 -8.62 -9.74 6.86
C VAL A 51 -8.93 -9.72 5.36
N PRO A 52 -9.06 -10.92 4.77
CA PRO A 52 -8.94 -11.17 3.34
C PRO A 52 -10.08 -10.52 2.54
N GLN A 53 -9.76 -10.36 1.26
CA GLN A 53 -10.65 -10.01 0.17
C GLN A 53 -12.08 -10.55 0.37
N PRO A 54 -13.13 -9.75 0.14
CA PRO A 54 -14.44 -10.33 -0.04
C PRO A 54 -14.35 -11.17 -1.31
N GLU A 55 -14.37 -12.48 -1.12
CA GLU A 55 -15.08 -13.46 -1.92
C GLU A 55 -15.80 -12.82 -3.11
N ALA A 56 -15.09 -12.77 -4.23
CA ALA A 56 -15.69 -12.61 -5.54
C ALA A 56 -15.97 -14.03 -6.06
N GLU A 57 -17.05 -14.65 -5.59
CA GLU A 57 -17.59 -15.93 -6.07
C GLU A 57 -18.99 -16.05 -5.44
N ALA A 58 -20.12 -16.26 -6.10
CA ALA A 58 -20.53 -16.38 -7.50
C ALA A 58 -22.05 -16.09 -7.57
#